data_AF-S4P1B4-F1
#
_entry.id   AF-S4P1B4-F1
#
_cell.length_a   1.000
_cell.length_b   1.000
_cell.length_c   1.000
_cell.angle_alpha   90.00
_cell.angle_beta   90.00
_cell.angle_gamma   90.00
#
_symmetry.space_group_name_H-M   'P 1'
#
loop_
_entity.id
_entity.type
_entity.pdbx_description
1 polymer ?
#
loop_
_entity_poly.entity_id
_entity_poly.type
_entity_poly.pdbx_seq_one_letter_code
_entity_poly.pdbx_strand_id
1 'polypeptide(L)'
;TFDFGLVTLSINSVRFDDSGIYTCKATNLIGEAVSTASIKIEDRHWLLGDTLHPESLDRIGALEQPKPGKPDAPEPVYETPVFISHL
;
A
#
# COMPACT_ATOMS: atom_id res chain seq x y z
N THR A 1 2.30 -33.95 17.98
CA THR A 1 0.96 -34.56 18.07
C THR A 1 0.65 -35.15 16.72
N PHE A 2 0.55 -36.47 16.62
CA PHE A 2 0.27 -37.17 15.36
C PHE A 2 -1.23 -37.48 15.38
N ASP A 3 -2.05 -36.62 14.78
CA ASP A 3 -3.49 -36.86 14.71
C ASP A 3 -3.76 -37.91 13.63
N PHE A 4 -4.06 -39.13 14.08
CA PHE A 4 -4.41 -40.24 13.20
C PHE A 4 -5.66 -39.87 12.40
N GLY A 5 -5.51 -39.70 11.08
CA GLY A 5 -6.60 -39.35 10.16
C GLY A 5 -6.55 -37.92 9.60
N LEU A 6 -5.57 -37.09 9.97
CA LEU A 6 -5.37 -35.77 9.36
C LEU A 6 -4.35 -35.85 8.21
N VAL A 7 -4.76 -35.38 7.03
CA VAL A 7 -3.87 -35.18 5.87
C VAL A 7 -3.96 -33.72 5.47
N THR A 8 -2.81 -33.07 5.30
CA THR A 8 -2.72 -31.65 4.94
C THR A 8 -1.96 -31.46 3.64
N LEU A 9 -2.36 -30.46 2.86
CA LEU A 9 -1.64 -29.94 1.70
C LEU A 9 -1.13 -28.54 2.04
N SER A 10 0.19 -28.35 1.98
CA SER A 10 0.82 -27.04 2.14
C SER A 10 1.58 -26.69 0.87
N ILE A 11 1.26 -25.53 0.28
CA ILE A 11 1.92 -25.00 -0.91
C ILE A 11 2.69 -23.75 -0.48
N ASN A 12 4.01 -23.81 -0.59
CA ASN A 12 4.89 -22.70 -0.27
C ASN A 12 5.18 -21.88 -1.53
N SER A 13 5.39 -20.57 -1.39
CA SER A 13 5.77 -19.68 -2.49
C SER A 13 4.81 -19.74 -3.70
N VAL A 14 3.51 -19.62 -3.41
CA VAL A 14 2.45 -19.66 -4.42
C VAL A 14 2.66 -18.63 -5.53
N ARG A 15 2.34 -19.02 -6.76
CA ARG A 15 2.34 -18.21 -7.97
C ARG A 15 0.93 -18.07 -8.51
N PHE A 16 0.72 -17.15 -9.45
CA PHE A 16 -0.58 -16.96 -10.08
C PHE A 16 -1.13 -18.24 -10.73
N ASP A 17 -0.25 -19.03 -11.36
CA ASP A 17 -0.59 -20.31 -12.01
C ASP A 17 -1.07 -21.39 -11.03
N ASP A 18 -0.86 -21.21 -9.72
CA ASP A 18 -1.38 -22.11 -8.69
C ASP A 18 -2.86 -21.83 -8.37
N SER A 19 -3.47 -20.80 -8.99
CA SER A 19 -4.91 -20.56 -8.89
C SER A 19 -5.69 -21.68 -9.58
N GLY A 20 -6.67 -22.23 -8.90
CA GLY A 20 -7.44 -23.34 -9.45
C GLY A 20 -8.38 -23.98 -8.47
N ILE A 21 -8.93 -25.11 -8.89
CA ILE A 21 -9.85 -25.92 -8.09
C ILE A 21 -9.05 -27.07 -7.48
N TYR A 22 -9.00 -27.10 -6.16
CA TYR A 22 -8.32 -28.12 -5.38
C TYR A 22 -9.33 -29.10 -4.81
N THR A 23 -9.08 -30.40 -5.02
CA THR A 23 -9.99 -31.47 -4.57
C THR A 23 -9.27 -32.39 -3.61
N CYS A 24 -9.83 -32.55 -2.42
CA CYS A 24 -9.46 -33.57 -1.46
C CYS A 24 -10.42 -34.75 -1.59
N LYS A 25 -9.86 -35.95 -1.79
CA LYS A 25 -10.61 -37.20 -1.91
C LYS A 25 -10.10 -38.22 -0.89
N ALA A 26 -11.00 -38.72 -0.06
CA ALA A 26 -10.74 -39.78 0.90
C ALA A 26 -11.54 -41.03 0.52
N THR A 27 -10.88 -42.19 0.42
CA THR A 27 -11.49 -43.45 -0.04
C THR A 27 -11.30 -44.56 1.00
N ASN A 28 -12.32 -45.40 1.18
CA ASN A 28 -12.25 -46.63 1.97
C ASN A 28 -12.99 -47.78 1.26
N LEU A 29 -13.10 -48.95 1.90
CA LEU A 29 -13.74 -50.14 1.34
C LEU A 29 -15.25 -49.98 1.05
N ILE A 30 -15.90 -48.97 1.65
CA ILE A 30 -17.35 -48.76 1.57
C ILE A 30 -17.68 -47.61 0.60
N GLY A 31 -16.75 -46.70 0.35
CA GLY A 31 -16.96 -45.61 -0.60
C GLY A 31 -15.92 -44.50 -0.53
N GLU A 32 -16.34 -43.31 -0.98
CA GLU A 32 -15.49 -42.14 -1.07
C GLU A 32 -16.19 -40.87 -0.59
N ALA A 33 -15.40 -39.95 -0.03
CA ALA A 33 -15.81 -38.59 0.28
C ALA A 33 -14.92 -37.63 -0.52
N VAL A 34 -15.53 -36.63 -1.15
CA VAL A 34 -14.86 -35.64 -1.99
C VAL A 34 -15.23 -34.25 -1.52
N SER A 35 -14.23 -33.39 -1.32
CA SER A 35 -14.40 -31.98 -1.02
C SER A 35 -13.57 -31.14 -1.97
N THR A 36 -14.17 -30.08 -2.50
CA THR A 36 -13.55 -29.22 -3.51
C THR A 36 -13.55 -27.78 -3.04
N ALA A 37 -12.44 -27.09 -3.23
CA ALA A 37 -12.26 -25.67 -2.91
C ALA A 37 -11.70 -24.92 -4.13
N SER A 38 -12.24 -23.74 -4.41
CA SER A 38 -11.68 -22.84 -5.43
C SER A 38 -10.71 -21.89 -4.75
N ILE A 39 -9.46 -21.90 -5.19
CA ILE A 39 -8.39 -21.04 -4.68
C ILE A 39 -7.99 -20.06 -5.77
N LYS A 40 -8.04 -18.77 -5.45
CA LYS A 40 -7.58 -17.68 -6.32
C LYS A 40 -6.39 -17.00 -5.67
N ILE A 41 -5.24 -17.00 -6.35
CA ILE A 41 -4.06 -16.27 -5.92
C ILE A 41 -4.13 -14.88 -6.55
N GLU A 42 -4.10 -13.85 -5.71
CA GLU A 42 -4.01 -12.46 -6.14
C GLU A 42 -2.64 -11.94 -5.70
N ASP A 43 -1.87 -11.32 -6.61
CA ASP A 43 -0.79 -10.48 -6.11
C ASP A 43 -1.42 -9.30 -5.39
N ARG A 44 -0.90 -9.04 -4.20
CA ARG A 44 -0.84 -7.69 -3.71
C ARG A 44 0.61 -7.29 -3.83
N HIS A 45 0.91 -6.41 -4.78
CA HIS A 45 2.14 -5.64 -4.74
C HIS A 45 2.28 -5.11 -3.31
N TRP A 46 3.41 -5.39 -2.67
CA TRP A 46 3.72 -4.96 -1.28
C TRP A 46 3.66 -3.43 -1.09
N LEU A 47 3.54 -2.69 -2.19
CA LEU A 47 3.45 -1.25 -2.24
C LEU A 47 1.99 -0.92 -2.53
N LEU A 48 1.32 -0.34 -1.54
CA LEU A 48 0.05 0.31 -1.78
C LEU A 48 0.33 1.58 -2.59
N GLY A 49 -0.01 1.55 -3.88
CA GLY A 49 0.18 2.69 -4.78
C GLY A 49 -0.81 3.83 -4.53
N ASP A 50 -1.92 3.54 -3.85
CA ASP A 50 -2.96 4.50 -3.53
C ASP A 50 -2.64 5.28 -2.25
N THR A 51 -3.06 6.55 -2.21
CA THR A 51 -2.98 7.35 -0.98
C THR A 51 -3.86 6.76 0.11
N LEU A 52 -3.38 6.75 1.35
CA LEU A 52 -4.19 6.42 2.53
C LEU A 52 -5.09 7.60 2.97
N HIS A 53 -4.87 8.79 2.41
CA HIS A 53 -5.59 10.02 2.75
C HIS A 53 -6.07 10.74 1.49
N PRO A 54 -7.18 10.28 0.87
CA PRO A 54 -7.76 10.91 -0.32
C PRO A 54 -8.08 12.39 -0.10
N GLU A 55 -8.58 12.75 1.09
CA GLU A 55 -8.93 14.13 1.48
C GLU A 55 -7.73 15.08 1.54
N SER A 56 -6.53 14.54 1.68
CA SER A 56 -5.30 15.33 1.75
C SER A 56 -4.74 15.65 0.37
N LEU A 57 -5.05 14.87 -0.66
CA LEU A 57 -4.57 15.11 -2.02
C LEU A 57 -5.03 16.48 -2.55
N ASP A 58 -6.31 16.81 -2.38
CA ASP A 58 -6.85 18.09 -2.84
C ASP A 58 -6.18 19.27 -2.14
N ARG A 59 -5.89 19.13 -0.85
CA ARG A 59 -5.22 20.17 -0.04
C ARG A 59 -3.78 20.37 -0.47
N ILE A 60 -3.04 19.27 -0.68
CA ILE A 60 -1.66 19.30 -1.15
C ILE A 60 -1.62 19.96 -2.53
N GLY A 61 -2.50 19.54 -3.45
CA GLY A 61 -2.61 20.13 -4.78
C GLY A 61 -2.87 21.63 -4.76
N ALA A 62 -3.69 22.13 -3.82
CA ALA A 62 -3.92 23.57 -3.65
C ALA A 62 -2.68 24.32 -3.13
N LEU A 63 -1.89 23.71 -2.24
CA LEU A 63 -0.68 24.30 -1.66
C LEU A 63 0.51 24.30 -2.64
N GLU A 64 0.58 23.30 -3.51
CA GLU A 64 1.63 23.13 -4.51
C GLU A 64 1.42 23.99 -5.77
N GLN A 65 0.28 24.71 -5.88
CA GLN A 65 0.05 25.58 -7.02
C GLN A 65 1.15 26.66 -7.12
N PRO A 66 1.64 26.95 -8.34
CA PRO A 66 2.58 28.03 -8.56
C PRO A 66 1.98 29.33 -8.04
N LYS A 67 2.58 29.89 -6.99
CA LYS A 67 2.18 31.22 -6.53
C LYS A 67 2.57 32.21 -7.62
N PRO A 68 1.67 33.15 -8.00
CA PRO A 68 2.08 34.23 -8.88
C PRO A 68 3.30 34.89 -8.26
N GLY A 69 4.33 35.13 -9.10
CA GLY A 69 5.52 35.84 -8.67
C GLY A 69 5.10 37.11 -7.94
N LYS A 70 5.72 37.39 -6.78
CA LYS A 70 5.49 38.67 -6.10
C LYS A 70 5.67 39.76 -7.16
N PRO A 71 4.71 40.70 -7.30
CA PRO A 71 4.96 41.86 -8.14
C PRO A 71 6.28 42.49 -7.68
N ASP A 72 7.09 42.96 -8.64
CA ASP A 72 8.32 43.69 -8.36
C ASP A 72 7.95 44.92 -7.53
N ALA A 73 7.97 44.75 -6.20
CA ALA A 73 7.86 45.85 -5.27
C ALA A 73 9.16 46.63 -5.39
N PRO A 74 9.12 47.98 -5.45
CA PRO A 74 10.34 48.76 -5.40
C PRO A 74 11.14 48.31 -4.18
N GLU A 75 12.41 47.98 -4.39
CA GLU A 75 13.29 47.57 -3.30
C GLU A 75 13.26 48.67 -2.23
N PRO A 76 12.97 48.34 -0.96
CA PRO A 76 12.99 49.33 0.10
C PRO A 76 14.39 49.94 0.17
N VAL A 77 14.48 51.26 -0.04
CA VAL A 77 15.72 52.01 0.12
C VAL A 77 16.00 52.08 1.62
N TYR A 78 16.91 51.24 2.09
CA TYR A 78 17.37 51.28 3.47
C TYR A 78 18.46 52.34 3.60
N GLU A 79 18.31 53.25 4.57
CA GLU A 79 19.38 54.14 4.98
C GLU A 79 20.46 53.36 5.74
N THR A 80 21.72 53.76 5.59
CA THR A 80 22.82 53.18 6.36
C THR A 80 22.61 53.46 7.85
N PRO A 81 22.77 52.46 8.73
CA PRO A 81 22.54 52.66 10.16
C PRO A 81 23.51 53.70 10.74
N VAL A 82 22.97 54.65 11.51
CA VAL A 82 23.77 55.63 12.24
C VAL A 82 24.05 55.08 13.64
N PHE A 83 25.32 54.81 13.92
CA PHE A 83 25.78 54.45 15.26
C PHE A 83 25.85 55.71 16.12
N ILE A 84 24.99 55.82 17.14
CA ILE A 84 25.10 56.86 18.17
C ILE A 84 25.96 56.34 19.33
N SER A 85 27.04 57.06 19.64
CA SER A 85 27.80 56.87 20.88
C SER A 85 27.06 57.56 22.02
N HIS A 86 26.67 56.80 23.05
CA HIS A 86 26.14 57.38 24.29
C HIS A 86 27.31 58.02 25.08
N LEU A 87 27.08 59.22 25.63
CA LEU A 87 28.01 59.94 26.51
C LEU A 87 27.97 59.38 27.93
#